data_AF-A0A1Y1KIN9-F1
#
_entry.id   AF-A0A1Y1KIN9-F1
#
_cell.length_a   1.000
_cell.length_b   1.000
_cell.length_c   1.000
_cell.angle_alpha   90.00
_cell.angle_beta   90.00
_cell.angle_gamma   90.00
#
_symmetry.space_group_name_H-M   'P 1'
#
loop_
_entity.id
_entity.type
_entity.pdbx_description
1 polymer ?
#
loop_
_entity_poly.entity_id
_entity_poly.type
_entity_poly.pdbx_seq_one_letter_code
_entity_poly.pdbx_strand_id
1 'polypeptide(L)'
;RSAVCRACRRSQFQLRRSFATANGQQATSNNKVKLVEVGPRDGLQNEKKTISLATKIDLIERLARTGVSTIEAGSFVSPKWVPQMANSSEILEHLLQKKVRAPVPMTYSFLAPNTKGLQNCADILKANP
;
A
#
# COMPACT_ATOMS: atom_id res chain seq x y z
N ARG A 1 16.51 82.80 22.10
CA ARG A 1 15.23 82.39 22.72
C ARG A 1 14.61 81.33 21.82
N SER A 2 14.15 80.24 22.43
CA SER A 2 13.60 79.01 21.86
C SER A 2 12.60 79.18 20.72
N ALA A 3 12.59 78.22 19.78
CA ALA A 3 11.53 77.21 19.72
C ALA A 3 11.82 76.17 18.61
N VAL A 4 11.82 74.90 19.01
CA VAL A 4 11.74 73.73 18.13
C VAL A 4 10.30 73.60 17.62
N CYS A 5 10.07 73.22 16.35
CA CYS A 5 8.96 72.31 16.06
C CYS A 5 9.10 71.49 14.77
N ARG A 6 8.97 70.17 14.98
CA ARG A 6 8.59 69.06 14.10
C ARG A 6 8.12 69.39 12.68
N ALA A 7 8.63 68.65 11.69
CA ALA A 7 7.90 67.49 11.18
C ALA A 7 8.64 66.79 10.02
N CYS A 8 8.63 65.46 10.09
CA CYS A 8 8.92 64.50 9.02
C CYS A 8 8.47 64.92 7.62
N ARG A 9 9.28 64.57 6.62
CA ARG A 9 8.88 63.73 5.47
C ARG A 9 10.13 63.26 4.73
N ARG A 10 10.74 62.17 5.23
CA ARG A 10 11.73 61.40 4.46
C ARG A 10 11.01 60.79 3.27
N SER A 11 11.52 61.12 2.08
CA SER A 11 11.26 60.47 0.81
C SER A 11 11.14 58.95 0.97
N GLN A 12 9.96 58.41 0.69
CA GLN A 12 9.75 56.98 0.56
C GLN A 12 10.34 56.54 -0.77
N PHE A 13 11.64 56.23 -0.78
CA PHE A 13 12.18 55.30 -1.76
C PHE A 13 11.47 53.95 -1.51
N GLN A 14 10.44 53.67 -2.30
CA GLN A 14 9.83 52.35 -2.34
C GLN A 14 10.87 51.38 -2.89
N LEU A 15 11.62 50.75 -1.97
CA LEU A 15 12.28 49.48 -2.22
C LEU A 15 11.19 48.48 -2.61
N ARG A 16 10.94 48.36 -3.91
CA ARG A 16 10.22 47.22 -4.46
C ARG A 16 11.07 45.99 -4.16
N ARG A 17 10.79 45.34 -3.03
CA ARG A 17 11.14 43.93 -2.83
C ARG A 17 10.39 43.17 -3.92
N SER A 18 11.05 42.96 -5.06
CA SER A 18 10.63 41.91 -5.97
C SER A 18 10.70 40.62 -5.18
N PHE A 19 9.55 40.09 -4.78
CA PHE A 19 9.47 38.68 -4.44
C PHE A 19 9.99 37.96 -5.67
N ALA A 20 11.14 37.30 -5.53
CA ALA A 20 11.58 36.35 -6.53
C ALA A 20 10.41 35.38 -6.69
N THR A 21 9.70 35.47 -7.80
CA THR A 21 8.83 34.39 -8.25
C THR A 21 9.80 33.26 -8.57
N ALA A 22 10.12 32.47 -7.53
CA ALA A 22 10.71 31.16 -7.73
C ALA A 22 9.82 30.50 -8.78
N ASN A 23 10.43 30.25 -9.94
CA ASN A 23 9.83 29.71 -11.13
C ASN A 23 8.74 28.71 -10.74
N GLY A 24 7.47 29.03 -11.03
CA GLY A 24 6.28 28.28 -10.64
C GLY A 24 6.14 26.94 -11.37
N GLN A 25 7.27 26.28 -11.63
CA GLN A 25 7.31 24.86 -11.93
C GLN A 25 7.42 24.14 -10.59
N GLN A 26 6.33 24.17 -9.84
CA GLN A 26 6.08 23.16 -8.83
C GLN A 26 6.08 21.85 -9.61
N ALA A 27 7.19 21.12 -9.55
CA ALA A 27 7.25 19.77 -10.07
C ALA A 27 6.02 19.08 -9.49
N THR A 28 5.07 18.68 -10.33
CA THR A 28 3.98 17.81 -9.93
C THR A 28 4.66 16.49 -9.63
N SER A 29 5.28 16.37 -8.44
CA SER A 29 5.61 15.09 -7.88
C SER A 29 4.30 14.34 -7.97
N ASN A 30 4.31 13.24 -8.72
CA ASN A 30 3.13 12.44 -8.95
C ASN A 30 2.74 11.91 -7.56
N ASN A 31 1.89 12.64 -6.83
CA ASN A 31 1.72 12.54 -5.39
C ASN A 31 0.79 11.36 -5.06
N LYS A 32 1.17 10.20 -5.60
CA LYS A 32 0.42 8.96 -5.64
C LYS A 32 1.11 7.98 -4.71
N VAL A 33 0.38 7.53 -3.70
CA VAL A 33 0.81 6.48 -2.80
C VAL A 33 0.22 5.16 -3.27
N LYS A 34 1.02 4.10 -3.31
CA LYS A 34 0.54 2.74 -3.51
C LYS A 34 0.40 2.07 -2.14
N LEU A 35 -0.83 1.76 -1.75
CA LEU A 35 -1.09 0.96 -0.55
C LEU A 35 -0.98 -0.53 -0.92
N VAL A 36 -0.12 -1.25 -0.20
CA VAL A 36 0.03 -2.70 -0.29
C VAL A 36 -0.48 -3.29 1.03
N GLU A 37 -1.57 -4.02 0.95
CA GLU A 37 -2.19 -4.63 2.12
C GLU A 37 -1.51 -5.96 2.43
N VAL A 38 -0.89 -6.07 3.61
CA VAL A 38 -0.11 -7.26 4.02
C VAL A 38 -0.75 -8.01 5.19
N GLY A 39 -1.89 -7.52 5.70
CA GLY A 39 -2.62 -8.12 6.82
C GLY A 39 -2.92 -9.61 6.65
N PRO A 40 -3.40 -10.08 5.47
CA PRO A 40 -3.69 -11.51 5.27
C PRO A 40 -2.46 -12.42 5.36
N ARG A 41 -1.25 -11.93 5.04
CA ARG A 41 0.01 -12.67 5.19
C ARG A 41 0.71 -12.33 6.50
N ASP A 42 1.30 -11.14 6.58
CA ASP A 42 2.20 -10.75 7.67
C ASP A 42 1.45 -10.49 8.97
N GLY A 43 0.26 -9.90 8.87
CA GLY A 43 -0.63 -9.71 10.02
C GLY A 43 -0.99 -11.05 10.64
N LEU A 44 -1.63 -11.94 9.86
CA LEU A 44 -2.09 -13.24 10.36
C LEU A 44 -0.96 -14.18 10.79
N GLN A 45 0.23 -14.04 10.21
CA GLN A 45 1.40 -14.82 10.60
C GLN A 45 1.81 -14.59 12.07
N ASN A 46 1.58 -13.38 12.60
CA ASN A 46 1.93 -13.01 13.97
C ASN A 46 0.80 -13.25 14.99
N GLU A 47 -0.37 -13.71 14.52
CA GLU A 47 -1.51 -13.97 15.39
C GLU A 47 -1.34 -15.28 16.19
N LYS A 48 -1.64 -15.21 17.49
CA LYS A 48 -1.50 -16.36 18.40
C LYS A 48 -2.54 -17.45 18.13
N LYS A 49 -3.72 -17.08 17.66
CA LYS A 49 -4.84 -18.00 17.43
C LYS A 49 -4.84 -18.46 15.99
N THR A 50 -5.07 -19.75 15.76
CA THR A 50 -5.25 -20.27 14.41
C THR A 50 -6.58 -19.77 13.83
N ILE A 51 -6.50 -19.12 12.68
CA ILE A 51 -7.68 -18.61 11.97
C ILE A 51 -8.08 -19.62 10.90
N SER A 52 -9.37 -19.92 10.81
CA SER A 52 -9.89 -20.86 9.81
C SER A 52 -9.72 -20.34 8.39
N LEU A 53 -9.52 -21.26 7.43
CA LEU A 53 -9.39 -20.93 6.01
C LEU A 53 -10.54 -20.04 5.50
N ALA A 54 -11.79 -20.39 5.83
CA ALA A 54 -12.96 -19.63 5.41
C ALA A 54 -12.90 -18.16 5.88
N THR A 55 -12.41 -17.91 7.09
CA THR A 55 -12.26 -16.54 7.63
C THR A 55 -11.15 -15.78 6.91
N LYS A 56 -10.04 -16.44 6.55
CA LYS A 56 -8.95 -15.83 5.78
C LYS A 56 -9.42 -15.40 4.38
N ILE A 57 -10.17 -16.27 3.72
CA ILE A 57 -10.77 -15.97 2.41
C ILE A 57 -11.73 -14.77 2.53
N ASP A 58 -12.65 -14.80 3.50
CA ASP A 58 -13.60 -13.71 3.73
C ASP A 58 -12.89 -12.37 4.00
N LEU A 59 -11.79 -12.38 4.78
CA LEU A 59 -10.95 -11.20 4.96
C LEU A 59 -10.39 -10.67 3.63
N ILE A 60 -9.78 -11.52 2.81
CA ILE A 60 -9.21 -11.11 1.52
C ILE A 60 -10.29 -10.57 0.57
N GLU A 61 -11.45 -11.23 0.51
CA GLU A 61 -12.57 -10.78 -0.33
C GLU A 61 -13.12 -9.43 0.12
N ARG A 62 -13.22 -9.19 1.43
CA ARG A 62 -13.64 -7.89 1.98
C ARG A 62 -12.62 -6.81 1.64
N LEU A 63 -11.32 -7.10 1.81
CA LEU A 63 -10.24 -6.18 1.46
C LEU A 63 -10.29 -5.83 -0.02
N ALA A 64 -10.48 -6.80 -0.91
CA ALA A 64 -10.57 -6.57 -2.36
C ALA A 64 -11.73 -5.62 -2.75
N ARG A 65 -12.80 -5.55 -1.94
CA ARG A 65 -13.94 -4.64 -2.19
C ARG A 65 -13.67 -3.20 -1.75
N THR A 66 -12.63 -2.94 -0.97
CA THR A 66 -12.31 -1.59 -0.44
C THR A 66 -11.71 -0.64 -1.47
N GLY A 67 -11.08 -1.17 -2.52
CA GLY A 67 -10.34 -0.38 -3.51
C GLY A 67 -8.84 -0.24 -3.25
N VAL A 68 -8.28 -0.99 -2.28
CA VAL A 68 -6.85 -1.34 -2.33
C VAL A 68 -6.55 -1.98 -3.67
N SER A 69 -5.32 -1.87 -4.18
CA SER A 69 -4.95 -2.41 -5.51
C SER A 69 -3.99 -3.61 -5.42
N THR A 70 -3.38 -3.83 -4.26
CA THR A 70 -2.44 -4.92 -4.05
C THR A 70 -2.65 -5.51 -2.66
N ILE A 71 -2.82 -6.83 -2.60
CA ILE A 71 -2.99 -7.60 -1.36
C ILE A 71 -1.97 -8.74 -1.37
N GLU A 72 -1.20 -8.86 -0.30
CA GLU A 72 -0.38 -10.03 -0.04
C GLU A 72 -1.24 -11.09 0.67
N ALA A 73 -1.72 -12.06 -0.11
CA ALA A 73 -2.78 -12.98 0.29
C ALA A 73 -2.30 -14.19 1.09
N GLY A 74 -1.00 -14.54 1.02
CA GLY A 74 -0.46 -15.69 1.74
C GLY A 74 1.02 -15.95 1.45
N SER A 75 1.50 -17.11 1.90
CA SER A 75 2.89 -17.50 1.74
C SER A 75 3.09 -19.02 1.61
N PHE A 76 3.92 -19.42 0.66
CA PHE A 76 4.38 -20.79 0.45
C PHE A 76 5.60 -21.12 1.34
N VAL A 77 5.47 -20.85 2.63
CA VAL A 77 6.40 -21.25 3.69
C VAL A 77 6.09 -22.67 4.17
N SER A 78 6.99 -23.24 4.98
CA SER A 78 6.74 -24.53 5.61
C SER A 78 5.65 -24.41 6.69
N PRO A 79 4.53 -25.16 6.60
CA PRO A 79 3.47 -25.13 7.61
C PRO A 79 3.94 -25.66 8.97
N LYS A 80 5.01 -26.46 9.01
CA LYS A 80 5.65 -26.91 10.25
C LYS A 80 6.22 -25.74 11.06
N TRP A 81 6.75 -24.73 10.39
CA TRP A 81 7.39 -23.58 11.02
C TRP A 81 6.44 -22.39 11.15
N VAL A 82 5.51 -22.24 10.21
CA VAL A 82 4.50 -21.18 10.21
C VAL A 82 3.11 -21.81 9.97
N PRO A 83 2.47 -22.38 11.01
CA PRO A 83 1.17 -23.05 10.87
C PRO A 83 0.08 -22.13 10.34
N GLN A 84 0.17 -20.83 10.62
CA GLN A 84 -0.80 -19.85 10.14
C GLN A 84 -0.87 -19.76 8.61
N MET A 85 0.20 -20.07 7.91
CA MET A 85 0.27 -19.98 6.45
C MET A 85 0.01 -21.32 5.74
N ALA A 86 -0.42 -22.35 6.48
CA ALA A 86 -0.61 -23.70 5.94
C ALA A 86 -1.60 -23.78 4.77
N ASN A 87 -2.63 -22.92 4.76
CA ASN A 87 -3.68 -22.96 3.74
C ASN A 87 -3.46 -22.00 2.56
N SER A 88 -2.21 -21.60 2.30
CA SER A 88 -1.92 -20.62 1.23
C SER A 88 -2.21 -21.16 -0.17
N SER A 89 -2.07 -22.47 -0.38
CA SER A 89 -2.40 -23.12 -1.66
C SER A 89 -3.89 -23.01 -1.97
N GLU A 90 -4.73 -23.33 -1.00
CA GLU A 90 -6.19 -23.32 -1.11
C GLU A 90 -6.72 -21.89 -1.28
N ILE A 91 -6.08 -20.90 -0.63
CA ILE A 91 -6.39 -19.48 -0.86
C ILE A 91 -6.06 -19.09 -2.31
N LEU A 92 -4.89 -19.48 -2.84
CA LEU A 92 -4.51 -19.18 -4.21
C LEU A 92 -5.49 -19.80 -5.21
N GLU A 93 -5.82 -21.08 -5.05
CA GLU A 93 -6.80 -21.77 -5.90
C GLU A 93 -8.17 -21.08 -5.88
N HIS A 94 -8.66 -20.71 -4.69
CA HIS A 94 -9.92 -19.99 -4.55
C HIS A 94 -9.90 -18.65 -5.29
N LEU A 95 -8.81 -17.88 -5.17
CA LEU A 95 -8.67 -16.57 -5.84
C LEU A 95 -8.57 -16.69 -7.36
N LEU A 96 -7.99 -17.77 -7.88
CA LEU A 96 -7.92 -18.04 -9.32
C LEU A 96 -9.29 -18.44 -9.88
N GLN A 97 -10.04 -19.27 -9.14
CA GLN A 97 -11.36 -19.76 -9.56
C GLN A 97 -12.46 -18.72 -9.38
N LYS A 98 -12.42 -17.93 -8.30
CA LYS A 98 -13.45 -16.94 -7.95
C LYS A 98 -12.91 -15.53 -8.07
N LYS A 99 -13.26 -14.88 -9.18
CA LYS A 99 -12.97 -13.46 -9.37
C LYS A 99 -13.86 -12.61 -8.47
N VAL A 100 -13.26 -11.99 -7.46
CA VAL A 100 -13.94 -10.99 -6.62
C VAL A 100 -14.17 -9.72 -7.43
N ARG A 101 -15.40 -9.19 -7.40
CA ARG A 101 -15.71 -7.89 -8.01
C ARG A 101 -15.10 -6.77 -7.16
N ALA A 102 -13.92 -6.31 -7.56
CA ALA A 102 -13.23 -5.16 -6.98
C ALA A 102 -13.55 -3.87 -7.76
N PRO A 103 -13.52 -2.70 -7.11
CA PRO A 103 -13.72 -1.42 -7.78
C PRO A 103 -12.52 -1.00 -8.65
N VAL A 104 -11.34 -1.59 -8.43
CA VAL A 104 -10.10 -1.34 -9.18
C VAL A 104 -9.44 -2.65 -9.59
N PRO A 105 -8.58 -2.66 -10.63
CA PRO A 105 -7.76 -3.83 -10.96
C PRO A 105 -6.88 -4.25 -9.77
N MET A 106 -6.97 -5.53 -9.41
CA MET A 106 -6.32 -6.11 -8.25
C MET A 106 -5.10 -6.95 -8.62
N THR A 107 -4.09 -6.93 -7.76
CA THR A 107 -2.99 -7.90 -7.77
C THR A 107 -2.92 -8.60 -6.42
N TYR A 108 -2.94 -9.93 -6.44
CA TYR A 108 -2.67 -10.75 -5.27
C TYR A 108 -1.23 -11.27 -5.33
N SER A 109 -0.43 -11.01 -4.29
CA SER A 109 0.93 -11.52 -4.18
C SER A 109 1.03 -12.60 -3.12
N PHE A 110 1.95 -13.54 -3.35
CA PHE A 110 2.27 -14.63 -2.42
C PHE A 110 3.77 -14.71 -2.20
N LEU A 111 4.19 -14.84 -0.94
CA LEU A 111 5.60 -14.96 -0.59
C LEU A 111 6.09 -16.40 -0.77
N ALA A 112 7.13 -16.59 -1.59
CA ALA A 112 7.80 -17.88 -1.78
C ALA A 112 9.28 -17.76 -1.36
N PRO A 113 9.67 -18.23 -0.17
CA PRO A 113 11.00 -17.96 0.40
C PRO A 113 12.10 -18.88 -0.15
N ASN A 114 11.73 -19.94 -0.85
CA ASN A 114 12.66 -20.94 -1.40
C ASN A 114 12.09 -21.56 -2.67
N THR A 115 12.92 -22.35 -3.36
CA THR A 115 12.57 -23.00 -4.63
C THR A 115 11.38 -23.95 -4.51
N LYS A 116 11.23 -24.67 -3.39
CA LYS A 116 10.08 -25.56 -3.15
C LYS A 116 8.78 -24.77 -3.04
N GLY A 117 8.77 -23.69 -2.28
CA GLY A 117 7.60 -22.81 -2.17
C GLY A 117 7.23 -22.16 -3.49
N LEU A 118 8.23 -21.74 -4.27
CA LEU A 118 8.03 -21.20 -5.61
C LEU A 118 7.43 -22.25 -6.56
N GLN A 119 7.96 -23.47 -6.54
CA GLN A 119 7.47 -24.57 -7.38
C GLN A 119 6.00 -24.89 -7.06
N ASN A 120 5.66 -25.02 -5.77
CA ASN A 120 4.27 -25.26 -5.35
C ASN A 120 3.30 -24.18 -5.89
N CYS A 121 3.69 -22.91 -5.78
CA CYS A 121 2.91 -21.79 -6.32
C CYS A 121 2.76 -21.90 -7.85
N ALA A 122 3.86 -22.17 -8.55
CA ALA A 122 3.88 -22.30 -10.01
C ALA A 122 3.02 -23.47 -10.51
N ASP A 123 2.99 -24.59 -9.78
CA ASP A 123 2.18 -25.75 -10.14
C ASP A 123 0.67 -25.44 -10.04
N ILE A 124 0.26 -24.71 -9.00
CA ILE A 124 -1.13 -24.25 -8.85
C ILE A 124 -1.52 -23.29 -9.97
N LEU A 125 -0.64 -22.34 -10.32
CA LEU A 125 -0.89 -21.40 -11.41
C LEU A 125 -1.01 -22.11 -12.76
N LYS A 126 -0.18 -23.12 -13.03
CA LYS A 126 -0.29 -23.93 -14.26
C LYS A 126 -1.58 -24.75 -14.31
N ALA A 127 -2.06 -25.22 -13.16
CA ALA A 127 -3.31 -25.97 -13.08
C ALA A 127 -4.56 -25.09 -13.27
N ASN A 128 -4.43 -23.77 -13.15
CA ASN A 128 -5.53 -22.81 -13.26
C ASN A 128 -5.15 -21.65 -14.23
N PRO A 129 -5.12 -21.89 -15.55
CA PRO A 129 -4.71 -20.90 -16.55
C PRO A 129 -5.66 -19.69 -16.69
#